data_AF-A0A1X1Z759-F1
#
_entry.id   AF-A0A1X1Z759-F1
#
_cell.length_a   1.000
_cell.length_b   1.000
_cell.length_c   1.000
_cell.angle_alpha   90.00
_cell.angle_beta   90.00
_cell.angle_gamma   90.00
#
_symmetry.space_group_name_H-M   'P 1'
#
loop_
_entity.id
_entity.type
_entity.pdbx_description
1 polymer ?
#
loop_
_entity_poly.entity_id
_entity_poly.type
_entity_poly.pdbx_seq_one_letter_code
_entity_poly.pdbx_strand_id
1 'polypeptide(L)'
;MIAARKPECIIADDLFNYAHHLVWESGVAELIDDQHPHRREAVGRRPQGIGYTTTAVLVSLLIRVVMKRPPTLTGILQTITELTAAQLTAVGMHDQDCSRIWRQHHAEYKRFTAWWTRRLRPFDSWADLPARRMTNAQYHARLKKRTDEQREHAEHAARLLHLAINRLVAASVEIKNPEGCRGDLVVDGTLYLVAKQDGTIGVADDKMRGAVPSANYHVRDRKSAANDGTGTTRQITYAGMTLEMTALTRIGKPTAMHAVAPVFVGIAIHYGTSGSPEGMADALEQAEANGLTGRPESHRARWPFMVSDMAYNTKDKTADILLERRYNFVGRFPKGWGIECPSTKPAGAPASEPEPGALQWAGAFFCPAVLAKIKDHSAPKMEHLLSNDQFRLHDKRLRRILPYLMGYNSRPFYAQSGHGRPVLGRSRKQVVKVKLVCPAALGNVICPLKPESMQYGRRGVPVAEPTWQAHERGCCAKSSVMVTLTPDQFKRAQWDLVPGSWEHAVYFEAARALTEQRFSHLKSAHVTGLRQLTDGPRRDPMIKLILAMAVVASNRESQANFDSAKVREESIDIRMRQLAADLGHEPARTPPRT
;
A
#
# COMPACT_ATOMS: atom_id res chain seq x y z
N MET A 1 23.08 30.45 -6.50
CA MET A 1 22.73 31.81 -6.05
C MET A 1 21.23 31.83 -5.74
N ILE A 2 20.80 32.17 -4.52
CA ILE A 2 19.36 32.28 -4.20
C ILE A 2 18.93 33.69 -4.64
N ALA A 3 18.21 33.80 -5.75
CA ALA A 3 17.83 35.09 -6.31
C ALA A 3 16.72 35.77 -5.50
N ALA A 4 16.88 37.06 -5.22
CA ALA A 4 15.80 37.90 -4.70
C ALA A 4 14.70 38.02 -5.77
N ARG A 5 13.45 37.72 -5.40
CA ARG A 5 12.30 37.87 -6.29
C ARG A 5 11.23 38.71 -5.61
N LYS A 6 10.71 39.71 -6.33
CA LYS A 6 9.48 40.41 -5.96
C LYS A 6 8.29 39.44 -6.07
N PRO A 7 7.16 39.69 -5.37
CA PRO A 7 5.96 38.89 -5.53
C PRO A 7 5.58 38.78 -7.01
N GLU A 8 5.39 37.57 -7.51
CA GLU A 8 5.05 37.34 -8.92
C GLU A 8 3.52 37.44 -9.15
N CYS A 9 2.72 37.28 -8.08
CA CYS A 9 1.27 37.38 -8.09
C CYS A 9 0.71 37.66 -6.69
N ILE A 10 -0.60 37.84 -6.59
CA ILE A 10 -1.36 37.80 -5.34
C ILE A 10 -2.09 36.45 -5.29
N ILE A 11 -2.09 35.79 -4.13
CA ILE A 11 -2.81 34.53 -3.96
C ILE A 11 -4.32 34.79 -3.87
N ALA A 12 -5.09 34.10 -4.71
CA ALA A 12 -6.54 34.16 -4.69
C ALA A 12 -7.12 33.59 -3.39
N ASP A 13 -8.22 34.20 -2.91
CA ASP A 13 -8.80 33.86 -1.61
C ASP A 13 -9.37 32.44 -1.55
N ASP A 14 -9.89 31.91 -2.66
CA ASP A 14 -10.39 30.53 -2.75
C ASP A 14 -9.29 29.50 -2.47
N LEU A 15 -8.13 29.68 -3.11
CA LEU A 15 -6.96 28.83 -2.93
C LEU A 15 -6.37 28.97 -1.52
N PHE A 16 -6.29 30.20 -1.01
CA PHE A 16 -5.84 30.44 0.36
C PHE A 16 -6.77 29.80 1.39
N ASN A 17 -8.08 30.01 1.27
CA ASN A 17 -9.08 29.49 2.21
C ASN A 17 -9.07 27.96 2.21
N TYR A 18 -8.95 27.32 1.04
CA TYR A 18 -8.78 25.87 0.95
C TYR A 18 -7.54 25.40 1.72
N ALA A 19 -6.38 26.01 1.45
CA ALA A 19 -5.13 25.59 2.08
C ALA A 19 -5.12 25.85 3.60
N HIS A 20 -5.67 26.99 4.02
CA HIS A 20 -5.81 27.38 5.42
C HIS A 20 -6.74 26.43 6.18
N HIS A 21 -7.93 26.16 5.64
CA HIS A 21 -8.89 25.25 6.24
C HIS A 21 -8.31 23.85 6.42
N LEU A 22 -7.64 23.31 5.40
CA LEU A 22 -7.04 21.99 5.46
C LEU A 22 -5.92 21.89 6.51
N VAL A 23 -5.03 22.90 6.55
CA VAL A 23 -3.95 22.94 7.55
C VAL A 23 -4.54 23.05 8.96
N TRP A 24 -5.58 23.85 9.14
CA TRP A 24 -6.28 23.98 10.42
C TRP A 24 -6.94 22.66 10.83
N GLU A 25 -7.75 22.04 9.97
CA GLU A 25 -8.44 20.77 10.26
C GLU A 25 -7.45 19.64 10.57
N SER A 26 -6.28 19.65 9.90
CA SER A 26 -5.24 18.65 10.17
C SER A 26 -4.63 18.75 11.57
N GLY A 27 -4.70 19.90 12.24
CA GLY A 27 -4.05 20.13 13.54
C GLY A 27 -2.52 19.94 13.52
N VAL A 28 -1.88 19.96 12.35
CA VAL A 28 -0.43 19.72 12.22
C VAL A 28 0.39 20.94 12.63
N ALA A 29 -0.15 22.15 12.46
CA ALA A 29 0.52 23.35 12.92
C ALA A 29 0.67 23.34 14.45
N GLU A 30 -0.42 23.07 15.17
CA GLU A 30 -0.46 22.91 16.62
C GLU A 30 0.46 21.77 17.07
N LEU A 31 0.40 20.61 16.43
CA LEU A 31 1.28 19.48 16.73
C LEU A 31 2.77 19.87 16.63
N ILE A 32 3.17 20.64 15.63
CA ILE A 32 4.57 21.08 15.47
C ILE A 32 4.96 22.09 16.56
N ASP A 33 4.08 23.04 16.88
CA ASP A 33 4.34 24.06 17.88
C ASP A 33 4.37 23.48 19.30
N ASP A 34 3.50 22.52 19.64
CA ASP A 34 3.45 21.82 20.94
C ASP A 34 4.71 20.99 21.22
N GLN A 35 5.28 20.38 20.18
CA GLN A 35 6.51 19.59 20.29
C GLN A 35 7.77 20.47 20.31
N HIS A 36 7.64 21.75 19.97
CA HIS A 36 8.76 22.68 20.09
C HIS A 36 8.93 23.05 21.56
N PRO A 37 10.06 22.73 22.21
CA PRO A 37 10.26 23.12 23.59
C PRO A 37 10.17 24.64 23.70
N HIS A 38 9.15 25.13 24.39
CA HIS A 38 9.13 26.49 24.92
C HIS A 38 10.31 26.58 25.90
N ARG A 39 11.52 26.85 25.39
CA ARG A 39 12.59 27.33 26.25
C ARG A 39 11.99 28.56 26.91
N ARG A 40 11.75 28.46 28.23
CA ARG A 40 11.47 29.60 29.12
C ARG A 40 12.26 30.76 28.55
N GLU A 41 11.54 31.79 28.11
CA GLU A 41 12.17 32.99 27.57
C GLU A 41 13.12 33.49 28.65
N ALA A 42 14.41 33.17 28.49
CA ALA A 42 15.44 33.86 29.23
C ALA A 42 15.25 35.31 28.83
N VAL A 43 14.91 36.15 29.81
CA VAL A 43 14.64 37.59 29.73
C VAL A 43 15.63 38.26 28.76
N GLY A 44 15.27 38.27 27.49
CA GLY A 44 16.20 38.43 26.39
C GLY A 44 15.56 39.29 25.31
N ARG A 45 16.41 39.97 24.54
CA ARG A 45 16.00 40.93 23.51
C ARG A 45 14.96 40.31 22.57
N ARG A 46 13.79 40.97 22.43
CA ARG A 46 12.75 40.55 21.49
C ARG A 46 13.38 40.32 20.11
N PRO A 47 13.13 39.16 19.47
CA PRO A 47 13.74 38.85 18.18
C PRO A 47 13.37 39.94 17.17
N GLN A 48 14.39 40.55 16.55
CA GLN A 48 14.19 41.57 15.51
C GLN A 48 13.84 40.90 14.17
N GLY A 49 12.74 41.34 13.56
CA GLY A 49 12.31 40.96 12.22
C GLY A 49 10.94 40.28 12.15
N ILE A 50 10.62 39.68 11.01
CA ILE A 50 9.41 38.90 10.74
C ILE A 50 9.33 37.70 11.69
N GLY A 51 8.22 37.62 12.43
CA GLY A 51 7.78 36.49 13.23
C GLY A 51 6.96 35.54 12.38
N TYR A 52 7.60 34.47 11.90
CA TYR A 52 6.93 33.41 11.14
C TYR A 52 6.08 32.54 12.05
N THR A 53 4.97 32.03 11.52
CA THR A 53 4.10 31.04 12.18
C THR A 53 4.17 29.71 11.44
N THR A 54 3.91 28.61 12.14
CA THR A 54 3.86 27.27 11.52
C THR A 54 2.71 27.17 10.52
N THR A 55 1.55 27.76 10.83
CA THR A 55 0.40 27.84 9.93
C THR A 55 0.77 28.51 8.61
N ALA A 56 1.42 29.68 8.64
CA ALA A 56 1.82 30.39 7.41
C ALA A 56 2.72 29.53 6.51
N VAL A 57 3.64 28.77 7.11
CA VAL A 57 4.55 27.87 6.39
C VAL A 57 3.82 26.73 5.72
N LEU A 58 2.95 26.03 6.45
CA LEU A 58 2.22 24.88 5.92
C LEU A 58 1.21 25.30 4.85
N VAL A 59 0.50 26.41 5.06
CA VAL A 59 -0.43 26.99 4.08
C VAL A 59 0.32 27.38 2.81
N SER A 60 1.43 28.11 2.95
CA SER A 60 2.27 28.50 1.81
C SER A 60 2.85 27.28 1.08
N LEU A 61 3.26 26.24 1.80
CA LEU A 61 3.74 25.00 1.19
C LEU A 61 2.65 24.33 0.36
N LEU A 62 1.43 24.20 0.90
CA LEU A 62 0.31 23.58 0.19
C LEU A 62 -0.10 24.41 -1.05
N ILE A 63 -0.21 25.73 -0.92
CA ILE A 63 -0.45 26.65 -2.05
C ILE A 63 0.55 26.38 -3.18
N ARG A 64 1.85 26.27 -2.85
CA ARG A 64 2.86 26.00 -3.87
C ARG A 64 2.66 24.68 -4.59
N VAL A 65 2.33 23.62 -3.86
CA VAL A 65 2.10 22.30 -4.45
C VAL A 65 0.87 22.35 -5.37
N VAL A 66 -0.23 22.98 -4.94
CA VAL A 66 -1.44 23.15 -5.75
C VAL A 66 -1.18 24.01 -6.99
N MET A 67 -0.37 25.07 -6.87
CA MET A 67 0.08 25.88 -8.00
C MET A 67 1.17 25.22 -8.85
N LYS A 68 1.59 23.99 -8.52
CA LYS A 68 2.65 23.22 -9.20
C LYS A 68 4.00 23.96 -9.22
N ARG A 69 4.23 24.81 -8.22
CA ARG A 69 5.48 25.56 -8.03
C ARG A 69 6.46 24.72 -7.19
N PRO A 70 7.79 24.83 -7.40
CA PRO A 70 8.76 24.03 -6.66
C PRO A 70 8.62 24.21 -5.13
N PRO A 71 8.37 23.14 -4.34
CA PRO A 71 8.10 23.24 -2.90
C PRO A 71 9.40 23.32 -2.08
N THR A 72 10.17 24.39 -2.29
CA THR A 72 11.44 24.65 -1.59
C THR A 72 11.24 25.63 -0.43
N LEU A 73 12.17 25.68 0.53
CA LEU A 73 12.13 26.66 1.62
C LEU A 73 12.15 28.11 1.11
N THR A 74 12.91 28.38 0.05
CA THR A 74 12.92 29.68 -0.62
C THR A 74 11.56 29.98 -1.23
N GLY A 75 10.96 28.99 -1.88
CA GLY A 75 9.64 29.13 -2.49
C GLY A 75 8.55 29.41 -1.45
N ILE A 76 8.55 28.70 -0.32
CA ILE A 76 7.62 28.95 0.78
C ILE A 76 7.74 30.40 1.24
N LEU A 77 8.97 30.86 1.47
CA LEU A 77 9.24 32.22 1.91
C LEU A 77 8.75 33.27 0.89
N GLN A 78 8.93 33.02 -0.41
CA GLN A 78 8.36 33.86 -1.47
C GLN A 78 6.82 33.86 -1.45
N THR A 79 6.20 32.71 -1.22
CA THR A 79 4.73 32.59 -1.22
C THR A 79 4.11 33.36 -0.06
N ILE A 80 4.79 33.45 1.09
CA ILE A 80 4.36 34.32 2.20
C ILE A 80 4.28 35.80 1.77
N THR A 81 5.14 36.25 0.86
CA THR A 81 5.09 37.64 0.33
C THR A 81 3.99 37.89 -0.68
N GLU A 82 3.37 36.82 -1.21
CA GLU A 82 2.25 36.88 -2.15
C GLU A 82 0.89 36.89 -1.44
N LEU A 83 0.88 36.72 -0.11
CA LEU A 83 -0.31 36.78 0.72
C LEU A 83 -0.76 38.23 0.95
N THR A 84 -2.06 38.46 0.93
CA THR A 84 -2.65 39.76 1.29
C THR A 84 -2.54 40.03 2.78
N ALA A 85 -2.76 41.29 3.20
CA ALA A 85 -2.76 41.65 4.62
C ALA A 85 -3.80 40.83 5.43
N ALA A 86 -5.00 40.61 4.86
CA ALA A 86 -6.04 39.79 5.50
C ALA A 86 -5.61 38.32 5.65
N GLN A 87 -4.99 37.76 4.60
CA GLN A 87 -4.47 36.39 4.62
C GLN A 87 -3.31 36.23 5.62
N LEU A 88 -2.41 37.23 5.72
CA LEU A 88 -1.35 37.26 6.72
C LEU A 88 -1.91 37.29 8.14
N THR A 89 -2.94 38.10 8.40
CA THR A 89 -3.64 38.12 9.70
C THR A 89 -4.22 36.74 10.03
N ALA A 90 -4.88 36.08 9.07
CA ALA A 90 -5.50 34.77 9.27
C ALA A 90 -4.48 33.68 9.67
N VAL A 91 -3.25 33.75 9.15
CA VAL A 91 -2.17 32.81 9.54
C VAL A 91 -1.35 33.29 10.75
N GLY A 92 -1.79 34.34 11.45
CA GLY A 92 -1.13 34.85 12.66
C GLY A 92 0.10 35.72 12.41
N MET A 93 0.25 36.27 11.20
CA MET A 93 1.34 37.18 10.80
C MET A 93 0.85 38.63 10.62
N HIS A 94 -0.09 39.09 11.45
CA HIS A 94 -0.65 40.44 11.40
C HIS A 94 0.41 41.53 11.60
N ASP A 95 0.21 42.68 10.96
CA ASP A 95 1.02 43.91 11.10
C ASP A 95 2.53 43.77 10.79
N GLN A 96 2.92 42.76 10.01
CA GLN A 96 4.33 42.54 9.63
C GLN A 96 4.65 43.07 8.22
N ASP A 97 5.73 43.85 8.10
CA ASP A 97 6.29 44.24 6.79
C ASP A 97 7.03 43.05 6.14
N CYS A 98 6.28 42.22 5.41
CA CYS A 98 6.81 41.07 4.68
C CYS A 98 7.68 41.46 3.48
N SER A 99 7.74 42.73 3.06
CA SER A 99 8.63 43.15 1.97
C SER A 99 10.11 42.98 2.30
N ARG A 100 10.46 42.90 3.59
CA ARG A 100 11.80 42.55 4.07
C ARG A 100 12.31 41.22 3.50
N ILE A 101 11.41 40.27 3.24
CA ILE A 101 11.74 38.96 2.68
C ILE A 101 12.48 39.06 1.33
N TRP A 102 12.13 40.04 0.50
CA TRP A 102 12.80 40.21 -0.79
C TRP A 102 13.85 41.32 -0.77
N ARG A 103 13.66 42.39 0.04
CA ARG A 103 14.67 43.45 0.22
C ARG A 103 15.96 42.93 0.91
N GLN A 104 15.83 41.99 1.84
CA GLN A 104 16.94 41.42 2.63
C GLN A 104 16.97 39.90 2.53
N HIS A 105 16.76 39.37 1.32
CA HIS A 105 16.47 37.96 1.09
C HIS A 105 17.45 36.98 1.73
N HIS A 106 18.75 37.22 1.62
CA HIS A 106 19.74 36.30 2.18
C HIS A 106 19.67 36.21 3.72
N ALA A 107 19.54 37.36 4.39
CA ALA A 107 19.43 37.41 5.85
C ALA A 107 18.11 36.78 6.33
N GLU A 108 17.01 37.10 5.66
CA GLU A 108 15.67 36.57 5.96
C GLU A 108 15.58 35.08 5.72
N TYR A 109 16.13 34.57 4.62
CA TYR A 109 16.20 33.14 4.34
C TYR A 109 16.98 32.40 5.44
N LYS A 110 18.14 32.93 5.87
CA LYS A 110 18.91 32.33 6.97
C LYS A 110 18.13 32.33 8.28
N ARG A 111 17.39 33.40 8.60
CA ARG A 111 16.54 33.46 9.82
C ARG A 111 15.38 32.47 9.74
N PHE A 112 14.65 32.47 8.63
CA PHE A 112 13.53 31.56 8.36
C PHE A 112 13.95 30.10 8.47
N THR A 113 15.01 29.69 7.75
CA THR A 113 15.48 28.31 7.75
C THR A 113 15.96 27.86 9.13
N ALA A 114 16.65 28.72 9.89
CA ALA A 114 17.05 28.41 11.26
C ALA A 114 15.85 28.28 12.20
N TRP A 115 14.87 29.17 12.09
CA TRP A 115 13.63 29.13 12.86
C TRP A 115 12.84 27.85 12.58
N TRP A 116 12.68 27.50 11.30
CA TRP A 116 11.91 26.33 10.88
C TRP A 116 12.60 25.01 11.21
N THR A 117 13.92 24.92 11.02
CA THR A 117 14.70 23.73 11.38
C THR A 117 14.62 23.43 12.88
N ARG A 118 14.57 24.46 13.73
CA ARG A 118 14.39 24.27 15.19
C ARG A 118 13.02 23.69 15.54
N ARG A 119 11.96 24.08 14.83
CA ARG A 119 10.61 23.54 15.01
C ARG A 119 10.47 22.11 14.53
N LEU A 120 11.13 21.76 13.43
CA LEU A 120 11.08 20.41 12.87
C LEU A 120 12.07 19.44 13.51
N ARG A 121 12.98 19.88 14.38
CA ARG A 121 13.96 19.01 15.04
C ARG A 121 13.32 17.84 15.81
N PRO A 122 12.22 18.01 16.58
CA PRO A 122 11.52 16.90 17.23
C PRO A 122 10.98 15.83 16.26
N PHE A 123 10.80 16.19 14.98
CA PHE A 123 10.27 15.32 13.93
C PHE A 123 11.38 14.68 13.08
N ASP A 124 12.65 15.09 13.23
CA ASP A 124 13.77 14.60 12.42
C ASP A 124 14.43 13.36 13.05
N SER A 125 14.04 12.17 12.59
CA SER A 125 14.64 10.90 13.02
C SER A 125 16.12 10.73 12.65
N TRP A 126 16.67 11.70 11.91
CA TRP A 126 18.06 11.76 11.48
C TRP A 126 18.74 13.07 11.92
N ALA A 127 18.23 13.73 12.97
CA ALA A 127 18.77 14.99 13.48
C ALA A 127 20.27 14.92 13.84
N ASP A 128 20.74 13.75 14.26
CA ASP A 128 22.14 13.44 14.61
C ASP A 128 23.07 13.35 13.38
N LEU A 129 22.51 13.06 12.20
CA LEU A 129 23.25 12.98 10.96
C LEU A 129 23.22 14.32 10.21
N PRO A 130 24.32 14.71 9.53
CA PRO A 130 24.32 15.92 8.72
C PRO A 130 23.61 15.67 7.38
N ALA A 131 22.83 16.64 6.93
CA ALA A 131 22.16 16.62 5.63
C ALA A 131 23.12 17.00 4.47
N ARG A 132 24.19 16.24 4.32
CA ARG A 132 25.22 16.37 3.27
C ARG A 132 25.70 14.99 2.83
N ARG A 133 26.35 14.91 1.66
CA ARG A 133 26.95 13.64 1.20
C ARG A 133 28.04 13.19 2.19
N MET A 134 28.08 11.88 2.44
CA MET A 134 29.12 11.20 3.22
C MET A 134 29.30 9.79 2.66
N THR A 135 30.42 9.12 2.96
CA THR A 135 30.59 7.73 2.54
C THR A 135 29.67 6.79 3.33
N ASN A 136 29.35 5.63 2.77
CA ASN A 136 28.57 4.61 3.49
C ASN A 136 29.27 4.15 4.76
N ALA A 137 30.60 4.00 4.75
CA ALA A 137 31.37 3.68 5.95
C ALA A 137 31.19 4.71 7.08
N GLN A 138 31.26 6.01 6.75
CA GLN A 138 31.05 7.08 7.72
C GLN A 138 29.62 7.10 8.26
N TYR A 139 28.64 6.85 7.39
CA TYR A 139 27.23 6.76 7.75
C TYR A 139 26.98 5.62 8.75
N HIS A 140 27.45 4.40 8.44
CA HIS A 140 27.30 3.24 9.32
C HIS A 140 28.04 3.41 10.65
N ALA A 141 29.24 3.99 10.62
CA ALA A 141 30.00 4.28 11.84
C ALA A 141 29.27 5.25 12.78
N ARG A 142 28.56 6.26 12.24
CA ARG A 142 27.74 7.17 13.05
C ARG A 142 26.51 6.49 13.63
N LEU A 143 25.80 5.70 12.82
CA LEU A 143 24.63 4.96 13.30
C LEU A 143 24.97 3.97 14.41
N LYS A 144 26.09 3.26 14.27
CA LYS A 144 26.58 2.33 15.30
C LYS A 144 26.92 3.04 16.61
N LYS A 145 27.39 4.30 16.54
CA LYS A 145 27.72 5.13 17.70
C LYS A 145 26.52 5.86 18.31
N ARG A 146 25.30 5.64 17.82
CA ARG A 146 24.10 6.25 18.42
C ARG A 146 23.96 5.85 19.88
N THR A 147 23.80 6.84 20.74
CA THR A 147 23.41 6.66 22.15
C THR A 147 21.95 6.19 22.23
N ASP A 148 21.54 5.66 23.38
CA ASP A 148 20.15 5.22 23.57
C ASP A 148 19.17 6.40 23.45
N GLU A 149 19.51 7.56 24.01
CA GLU A 149 18.75 8.81 23.83
C GLU A 149 18.54 9.17 22.35
N GLN A 150 19.56 8.97 21.50
CA GLN A 150 19.45 9.24 20.06
C GLN A 150 18.56 8.22 19.35
N ARG A 151 18.54 6.97 19.81
CA ARG A 151 17.64 5.92 19.27
C ARG A 151 16.20 6.21 19.66
N GLU A 152 15.96 6.51 20.93
CA GLU A 152 14.63 6.89 21.45
C GLU A 152 14.10 8.13 20.73
N HIS A 153 14.94 9.17 20.58
CA HIS A 153 14.57 10.35 19.79
C HIS A 153 14.22 9.99 18.36
N ALA A 154 15.03 9.15 17.69
CA ALA A 154 14.78 8.78 16.30
C ALA A 154 13.45 8.03 16.12
N GLU A 155 13.13 7.11 17.04
CA GLU A 155 11.87 6.36 17.03
C GLU A 155 10.67 7.26 17.32
N HIS A 156 10.78 8.13 18.33
CA HIS A 156 9.72 9.09 18.66
C HIS A 156 9.47 10.08 17.51
N ALA A 157 10.55 10.64 16.94
CA ALA A 157 10.49 11.55 15.79
C ALA A 157 9.85 10.89 14.57
N ALA A 158 10.17 9.62 14.29
CA ALA A 158 9.55 8.87 13.21
C ALA A 158 8.03 8.71 13.42
N ARG A 159 7.58 8.38 14.63
CA ARG A 159 6.15 8.28 14.97
C ARG A 159 5.43 9.63 14.84
N LEU A 160 6.02 10.70 15.38
CA LEU A 160 5.45 12.05 15.28
C LEU A 160 5.31 12.52 13.83
N LEU A 161 6.33 12.30 13.01
CA LEU A 161 6.31 12.69 11.61
C LEU A 161 5.31 11.86 10.81
N HIS A 162 5.20 10.56 11.09
CA HIS A 162 4.19 9.68 10.50
C HIS A 162 2.76 10.12 10.84
N LEU A 163 2.52 10.51 12.10
CA LEU A 163 1.26 11.10 12.55
C LEU A 163 0.96 12.41 11.82
N ALA A 164 1.94 13.31 11.73
CA ALA A 164 1.77 14.62 11.09
C ALA A 164 1.40 14.49 9.60
N ILE A 165 2.09 13.63 8.85
CA ILE A 165 1.76 13.45 7.43
C ILE A 165 0.38 12.82 7.22
N ASN A 166 -0.02 11.87 8.06
CA ASN A 166 -1.33 11.22 7.92
C ASN A 166 -2.49 12.09 8.41
N ARG A 167 -2.27 13.02 9.34
CA ARG A 167 -3.24 14.07 9.68
C ARG A 167 -3.54 14.99 8.48
N LEU A 168 -2.53 15.35 7.69
CA LEU A 168 -2.73 16.09 6.43
C LEU A 168 -3.54 15.26 5.41
N VAL A 169 -3.19 13.97 5.25
CA VAL A 169 -3.94 13.08 4.36
C VAL A 169 -5.40 12.98 4.82
N ALA A 170 -5.65 12.80 6.11
CA ALA A 170 -6.99 12.69 6.66
C ALA A 170 -7.84 13.93 6.43
N ALA A 171 -7.28 15.13 6.66
CA ALA A 171 -7.96 16.41 6.39
C ALA A 171 -8.24 16.65 4.89
N SER A 172 -7.56 15.93 3.99
CA SER A 172 -7.83 16.04 2.53
C SER A 172 -8.98 15.17 2.04
N VAL A 173 -9.51 14.27 2.87
CA VAL A 173 -10.59 13.35 2.48
C VAL A 173 -11.92 13.91 2.94
N GLU A 174 -12.72 14.39 1.99
CA GLU A 174 -14.00 15.09 2.27
C GLU A 174 -15.04 14.16 2.90
N ILE A 175 -15.21 12.96 2.32
CA ILE A 175 -16.14 11.95 2.82
C ILE A 175 -15.34 10.80 3.42
N LYS A 176 -15.35 10.70 4.75
CA LYS A 176 -14.59 9.69 5.50
C LYS A 176 -15.14 8.27 5.30
N ASN A 177 -16.47 8.13 5.25
CA ASN A 177 -17.15 6.86 5.03
C ASN A 177 -18.21 6.98 3.91
N PRO A 178 -17.80 6.98 2.63
CA PRO A 178 -18.72 7.16 1.52
C PRO A 178 -19.60 5.93 1.30
N GLU A 179 -20.85 6.15 0.89
CA GLU A 179 -21.74 5.07 0.45
C GLU A 179 -21.12 4.30 -0.71
N GLY A 180 -21.33 2.98 -0.75
CA GLY A 180 -20.75 2.13 -1.80
C GLY A 180 -19.34 1.65 -1.51
N CYS A 181 -18.68 2.11 -0.44
CA CYS A 181 -17.46 1.49 0.07
C CYS A 181 -17.78 0.26 0.95
N ARG A 182 -16.86 -0.70 0.99
CA ARG A 182 -16.91 -1.88 1.88
C ARG A 182 -15.64 -2.02 2.73
N GLY A 183 -14.71 -1.09 2.61
CA GLY A 183 -13.38 -1.23 3.17
C GLY A 183 -12.34 -1.78 2.21
N ASP A 184 -12.67 -1.95 0.92
CA ASP A 184 -11.73 -2.50 -0.06
C ASP A 184 -10.64 -1.45 -0.37
N LEU A 185 -9.38 -1.87 -0.24
CA LEU A 185 -8.21 -1.02 -0.37
C LEU A 185 -7.23 -1.61 -1.39
N VAL A 186 -6.44 -0.72 -1.99
CA VAL A 186 -5.29 -1.09 -2.82
C VAL A 186 -4.03 -0.49 -2.20
N VAL A 187 -3.03 -1.33 -1.95
CA VAL A 187 -1.71 -0.91 -1.48
C VAL A 187 -0.70 -1.00 -2.60
N ASP A 188 0.04 0.08 -2.81
CA ASP A 188 1.16 0.12 -3.74
C ASP A 188 2.17 1.21 -3.33
N GLY A 189 3.39 1.09 -3.86
CA GLY A 189 4.54 1.91 -3.51
C GLY A 189 5.05 2.74 -4.68
N THR A 190 5.41 3.99 -4.41
CA THR A 190 5.96 4.88 -5.44
C THR A 190 7.32 5.44 -5.03
N LEU A 191 8.32 5.33 -5.91
CA LEU A 191 9.69 5.76 -5.64
C LEU A 191 9.93 7.22 -5.99
N TYR A 192 10.56 7.97 -5.11
CA TYR A 192 11.01 9.34 -5.33
C TYR A 192 12.53 9.41 -5.33
N LEU A 193 13.10 9.88 -6.44
CA LEU A 193 14.54 10.09 -6.55
C LEU A 193 14.93 11.35 -5.77
N VAL A 194 15.87 11.21 -4.84
CA VAL A 194 16.42 12.34 -4.07
C VAL A 194 17.85 12.70 -4.49
N ALA A 195 18.56 11.77 -5.13
CA ALA A 195 19.83 12.05 -5.80
C ALA A 195 20.04 11.10 -6.98
N LYS A 196 20.39 11.65 -8.14
CA LYS A 196 20.72 10.90 -9.36
C LYS A 196 22.08 10.20 -9.20
N GLN A 197 22.24 9.05 -9.84
CA GLN A 197 23.54 8.43 -9.99
C GLN A 197 24.48 9.33 -10.82
N ASP A 198 25.72 9.51 -10.33
CA ASP A 198 26.78 10.31 -10.94
C ASP A 198 28.13 9.56 -10.95
N GLY A 199 28.13 8.25 -10.67
CA GLY A 199 29.32 7.39 -10.61
C GLY A 199 29.97 7.33 -9.23
N THR A 200 29.68 8.31 -8.36
CA THR A 200 30.19 8.36 -6.98
C THR A 200 29.25 7.71 -5.98
N ILE A 201 27.95 7.68 -6.30
CA ILE A 201 26.93 7.12 -5.42
C ILE A 201 26.86 5.60 -5.58
N GLY A 202 26.68 4.87 -4.48
CA GLY A 202 26.52 3.42 -4.50
C GLY A 202 26.28 2.81 -3.13
N VAL A 203 26.42 1.49 -3.05
CA VAL A 203 26.21 0.71 -1.82
C VAL A 203 27.51 0.30 -1.12
N ALA A 204 28.66 0.35 -1.80
CA ALA A 204 29.95 0.00 -1.20
C ALA A 204 30.41 1.06 -0.18
N ASP A 205 31.26 0.65 0.76
CA ASP A 205 31.69 1.47 1.90
C ASP A 205 32.40 2.77 1.50
N ASP A 206 33.20 2.71 0.43
CA ASP A 206 33.93 3.83 -0.17
C ASP A 206 33.04 4.73 -1.04
N LYS A 207 31.86 4.23 -1.45
CA LYS A 207 30.90 5.01 -2.24
C LYS A 207 30.17 6.03 -1.38
N MET A 208 29.77 7.11 -2.04
CA MET A 208 29.03 8.19 -1.42
C MET A 208 27.55 7.82 -1.26
N ARG A 209 26.97 8.20 -0.13
CA ARG A 209 25.52 8.28 0.05
C ARG A 209 25.02 9.65 -0.43
N GLY A 210 23.75 9.71 -0.84
CA GLY A 210 23.06 10.98 -1.06
C GLY A 210 22.97 11.84 0.20
N ALA A 211 22.66 13.13 0.03
CA ALA A 211 22.56 14.08 1.15
C ALA A 211 21.32 13.88 2.04
N VAL A 212 20.40 13.01 1.65
CA VAL A 212 19.19 12.66 2.39
C VAL A 212 19.46 11.38 3.20
N PRO A 213 19.55 11.46 4.54
CA PRO A 213 19.95 10.31 5.34
C PRO A 213 18.99 9.13 5.28
N SER A 214 17.68 9.38 5.11
CA SER A 214 16.63 8.35 5.07
C SER A 214 16.54 7.57 3.76
N ALA A 215 17.17 8.03 2.68
CA ALA A 215 17.05 7.42 1.35
C ALA A 215 18.08 6.32 1.11
N ASN A 216 17.73 5.25 0.40
CA ASN A 216 18.69 4.18 0.04
C ASN A 216 18.98 4.13 -1.46
N TYR A 217 20.12 3.55 -1.82
CA TYR A 217 20.48 3.35 -3.21
C TYR A 217 19.60 2.25 -3.82
N HIS A 218 18.92 2.57 -4.91
CA HIS A 218 18.03 1.67 -5.62
C HIS A 218 18.40 1.63 -7.10
N VAL A 219 18.36 0.42 -7.68
CA VAL A 219 18.63 0.17 -9.09
C VAL A 219 17.48 -0.62 -9.66
N ARG A 220 16.97 -0.18 -10.82
CA ARG A 220 15.96 -0.89 -11.60
C ARG A 220 16.52 -1.22 -12.97
N ASP A 221 16.61 -2.51 -13.24
CA ASP A 221 17.09 -3.03 -14.50
C ASP A 221 15.91 -3.50 -15.35
N ARG A 222 15.95 -3.20 -16.65
CA ARG A 222 15.14 -3.87 -17.65
C ARG A 222 15.96 -5.03 -18.21
N LYS A 223 15.42 -6.23 -18.12
CA LYS A 223 15.91 -7.36 -18.89
C LYS A 223 15.36 -7.19 -20.31
N SER A 224 16.22 -6.81 -21.23
CA SER A 224 15.93 -6.91 -22.66
C SER A 224 16.40 -8.29 -23.09
N ALA A 225 15.48 -9.17 -23.50
CA ALA A 225 15.87 -10.33 -24.27
C ALA A 225 16.13 -9.82 -25.69
N ALA A 226 17.36 -9.90 -26.17
CA ALA A 226 17.58 -9.85 -27.61
C ALA A 226 16.85 -11.06 -28.21
N ASN A 227 16.10 -10.88 -29.29
CA ASN A 227 15.33 -11.94 -29.94
C ASN A 227 16.21 -13.05 -30.56
N ASP A 228 17.54 -12.95 -30.42
CA ASP A 228 18.51 -13.69 -31.22
C ASP A 228 19.26 -14.73 -30.38
N GLY A 229 18.81 -15.02 -29.15
CA GLY A 229 19.37 -16.08 -28.30
C GLY A 229 20.78 -15.83 -27.75
N THR A 230 21.44 -14.73 -28.13
CA THR A 230 22.81 -14.40 -27.72
C THR A 230 22.82 -13.32 -26.63
N GLY A 231 22.58 -13.76 -25.39
CA GLY A 231 22.86 -12.98 -24.18
C GLY A 231 21.78 -12.00 -23.73
N THR A 232 21.40 -12.08 -22.45
CA THR A 232 20.58 -11.04 -21.81
C THR A 232 21.45 -9.83 -21.47
N THR A 233 21.35 -8.75 -22.23
CA THR A 233 21.90 -7.45 -21.83
C THR A 233 20.98 -6.84 -20.76
N ARG A 234 21.53 -6.63 -19.54
CA ARG A 234 20.84 -5.89 -18.49
C ARG A 234 20.97 -4.40 -18.80
N GLN A 235 19.86 -3.73 -19.10
CA GLN A 235 19.84 -2.29 -19.27
C GLN A 235 19.37 -1.65 -17.97
N ILE A 236 20.25 -0.90 -17.30
CA ILE A 236 19.86 -0.11 -16.13
C ILE A 236 18.93 1.00 -16.60
N THR A 237 17.67 0.96 -16.18
CA THR A 237 16.65 1.97 -16.54
C THR A 237 16.55 3.07 -15.50
N TYR A 238 17.01 2.80 -14.28
CA TYR A 238 16.94 3.73 -13.16
C TYR A 238 18.00 3.38 -12.13
N ALA A 239 18.77 4.36 -11.66
CA ALA A 239 19.71 4.19 -10.57
C ALA A 239 19.86 5.50 -9.78
N GLY A 240 19.87 5.40 -8.45
CA GLY A 240 20.15 6.53 -7.57
C GLY A 240 19.61 6.35 -6.16
N MET A 241 19.65 7.41 -5.37
CA MET A 241 19.14 7.42 -4.00
C MET A 241 17.64 7.70 -4.00
N THR A 242 16.88 6.84 -3.34
CA THR A 242 15.41 6.87 -3.35
C THR A 242 14.77 6.73 -1.99
N LEU A 243 13.64 7.41 -1.87
CA LEU A 243 12.60 7.12 -0.89
C LEU A 243 11.43 6.40 -1.58
N GLU A 244 10.67 5.64 -0.82
CA GLU A 244 9.40 5.06 -1.24
C GLU A 244 8.29 5.64 -0.38
N MET A 245 7.18 5.97 -1.03
CA MET A 245 5.92 6.22 -0.36
C MET A 245 4.99 5.03 -0.64
N THR A 246 4.74 4.23 0.39
CA THR A 246 3.65 3.25 0.39
C THR A 246 2.35 3.99 0.65
N ALA A 247 1.34 3.80 -0.19
CA ALA A 247 0.05 4.46 -0.05
C ALA A 247 -1.09 3.45 -0.14
N LEU A 248 -2.13 3.70 0.64
CA LEU A 248 -3.42 3.01 0.57
C LEU A 248 -4.40 3.86 -0.20
N THR A 249 -4.94 3.30 -1.28
CA THR A 249 -6.01 3.91 -2.07
C THR A 249 -7.32 3.24 -1.72
N ARG A 250 -8.31 4.04 -1.32
CA ARG A 250 -9.68 3.56 -1.10
C ARG A 250 -10.41 3.44 -2.43
N ILE A 251 -11.11 2.33 -2.62
CA ILE A 251 -11.95 2.07 -3.79
C ILE A 251 -13.36 1.64 -3.36
N GLY A 252 -14.30 1.63 -4.31
CA GLY A 252 -15.66 1.16 -4.06
C GLY A 252 -15.72 -0.36 -3.88
N LYS A 253 -16.89 -0.86 -3.48
CA LYS A 253 -17.16 -2.30 -3.40
C LYS A 253 -16.94 -2.98 -4.77
N PRO A 254 -16.74 -4.31 -4.82
CA PRO A 254 -16.37 -4.99 -6.07
C PRO A 254 -17.39 -4.87 -7.21
N THR A 255 -18.66 -4.67 -6.88
CA THR A 255 -19.74 -4.49 -7.87
C THR A 255 -19.97 -3.03 -8.27
N ALA A 256 -19.22 -2.09 -7.68
CA ALA A 256 -19.37 -0.66 -7.89
C ALA A 256 -18.07 0.07 -7.53
N MET A 257 -16.93 -0.31 -8.14
CA MET A 257 -15.62 0.20 -7.73
C MET A 257 -15.47 1.70 -7.96
N HIS A 258 -16.19 2.25 -8.95
CA HIS A 258 -16.17 3.66 -9.29
C HIS A 258 -17.27 4.45 -8.57
N ALA A 259 -18.03 3.86 -7.66
CA ALA A 259 -19.06 4.55 -6.88
C ALA A 259 -18.49 5.52 -5.84
N VAL A 260 -17.18 5.52 -5.62
CA VAL A 260 -16.50 6.44 -4.70
C VAL A 260 -15.29 7.05 -5.39
N ALA A 261 -14.95 8.28 -5.03
CA ALA A 261 -13.71 8.90 -5.50
C ALA A 261 -12.49 8.08 -5.00
N PRO A 262 -11.59 7.64 -5.90
CA PRO A 262 -10.36 7.00 -5.48
C PRO A 262 -9.44 8.04 -4.85
N VAL A 263 -9.15 7.88 -3.57
CA VAL A 263 -8.31 8.80 -2.79
C VAL A 263 -7.31 8.02 -1.96
N PHE A 264 -6.15 8.61 -1.70
CA PHE A 264 -5.20 8.09 -0.73
C PHE A 264 -5.76 8.33 0.68
N VAL A 265 -5.84 7.27 1.49
CA VAL A 265 -6.41 7.30 2.85
C VAL A 265 -5.38 7.07 3.95
N GLY A 266 -4.16 6.69 3.57
CA GLY A 266 -3.04 6.52 4.49
C GLY A 266 -1.74 6.35 3.70
N ILE A 267 -0.64 6.89 4.24
CA ILE A 267 0.67 6.81 3.62
C ILE A 267 1.76 6.48 4.66
N ALA A 268 2.82 5.83 4.19
CA ALA A 268 4.05 5.64 4.93
C ALA A 268 5.24 5.97 4.01
N ILE A 269 6.19 6.77 4.49
CA ILE A 269 7.36 7.17 3.71
C ILE A 269 8.63 6.61 4.35
N HIS A 270 9.32 5.75 3.62
CA HIS A 270 10.49 5.01 4.07
C HIS A 270 11.54 4.90 2.95
N TYR A 271 12.61 4.15 3.19
CA TYR A 271 13.61 3.88 2.15
C TYR A 271 13.02 3.02 1.02
N GLY A 272 13.62 3.10 -0.17
CA GLY A 272 13.19 2.33 -1.35
C GLY A 272 13.23 0.81 -1.15
N THR A 273 12.11 0.14 -1.37
CA THR A 273 11.95 -1.33 -1.39
C THR A 273 11.23 -1.79 -2.66
N SER A 274 11.05 -3.10 -2.83
CA SER A 274 10.19 -3.65 -3.88
C SER A 274 8.72 -3.80 -3.44
N GLY A 275 8.41 -3.51 -2.17
CA GLY A 275 7.12 -3.71 -1.50
C GLY A 275 7.35 -3.86 0.00
N SER A 276 6.72 -2.99 0.79
CA SER A 276 6.98 -2.81 2.22
C SER A 276 5.80 -3.23 3.09
N PRO A 277 5.83 -4.42 3.72
CA PRO A 277 4.78 -4.84 4.66
C PRO A 277 4.66 -3.89 5.85
N GLU A 278 5.78 -3.40 6.36
CA GLU A 278 5.81 -2.39 7.43
C GLU A 278 5.13 -1.10 6.97
N GLY A 279 5.45 -0.60 5.78
CA GLY A 279 4.81 0.58 5.21
C GLY A 279 3.30 0.39 4.99
N MET A 280 2.86 -0.81 4.60
CA MET A 280 1.44 -1.16 4.50
C MET A 280 0.77 -1.13 5.88
N ALA A 281 1.38 -1.73 6.89
CA ALA A 281 0.86 -1.76 8.26
C ALA A 281 0.74 -0.33 8.84
N ASP A 282 1.80 0.47 8.70
CA ASP A 282 1.86 1.84 9.19
C ASP A 282 0.81 2.74 8.52
N ALA A 283 0.63 2.61 7.20
CA ALA A 283 -0.39 3.35 6.46
C ALA A 283 -1.80 2.90 6.84
N LEU A 284 -2.00 1.59 7.05
CA LEU A 284 -3.29 1.02 7.40
C LEU A 284 -3.72 1.40 8.82
N GLU A 285 -2.80 1.37 9.76
CA GLU A 285 -3.05 1.83 11.14
C GLU A 285 -3.56 3.26 11.16
N GLN A 286 -2.94 4.15 10.38
CA GLN A 286 -3.38 5.55 10.29
C GLN A 286 -4.72 5.69 9.55
N ALA A 287 -4.95 4.94 8.47
CA ALA A 287 -6.24 4.96 7.79
C ALA A 287 -7.38 4.46 8.70
N GLU A 288 -7.12 3.46 9.55
CA GLU A 288 -8.06 2.96 10.55
C GLU A 288 -8.29 3.97 11.68
N ALA A 289 -7.21 4.53 12.25
CA ALA A 289 -7.29 5.52 13.32
C ALA A 289 -8.06 6.79 12.91
N ASN A 290 -7.96 7.18 11.64
CA ASN A 290 -8.68 8.34 11.10
C ASN A 290 -10.08 7.99 10.55
N GLY A 291 -10.52 6.73 10.66
CA GLY A 291 -11.85 6.30 10.19
C GLY A 291 -12.04 6.36 8.67
N LEU A 292 -10.96 6.24 7.90
CA LEU A 292 -10.96 6.47 6.44
C LEU A 292 -11.07 5.19 5.61
N THR A 293 -11.04 4.02 6.26
CA THR A 293 -11.09 2.74 5.54
C THR A 293 -12.43 2.50 4.86
N GLY A 294 -13.54 3.06 5.36
CA GLY A 294 -14.89 2.81 4.81
C GLY A 294 -15.42 1.40 5.13
N ARG A 295 -14.90 0.79 6.22
CA ARG A 295 -15.31 -0.54 6.67
C ARG A 295 -16.67 -0.51 7.37
N PRO A 296 -17.55 -1.51 7.13
CA PRO A 296 -18.75 -1.69 7.93
C PRO A 296 -18.43 -1.97 9.39
N GLU A 297 -19.24 -1.46 10.32
CA GLU A 297 -19.07 -1.67 11.77
C GLU A 297 -19.28 -3.13 12.20
N SER A 298 -20.06 -3.90 11.44
CA SER A 298 -20.39 -5.28 11.79
C SER A 298 -19.19 -6.21 11.66
N HIS A 299 -18.81 -6.85 12.77
CA HIS A 299 -17.77 -7.89 12.78
C HIS A 299 -18.12 -9.14 11.96
N ARG A 300 -19.40 -9.33 11.61
CA ARG A 300 -19.87 -10.43 10.74
C ARG A 300 -19.76 -10.08 9.25
N ALA A 301 -19.53 -8.81 8.91
CA ALA A 301 -19.33 -8.39 7.54
C ALA A 301 -18.21 -9.19 6.87
N ARG A 302 -18.35 -9.41 5.55
CA ARG A 302 -17.31 -10.03 4.73
C ARG A 302 -16.02 -9.22 4.88
N TRP A 303 -14.89 -9.92 5.00
CA TRP A 303 -13.59 -9.25 5.02
C TRP A 303 -13.37 -8.50 3.71
N PRO A 304 -13.03 -7.21 3.76
CA PRO A 304 -12.75 -6.43 2.55
C PRO A 304 -11.51 -6.93 1.85
N PHE A 305 -11.34 -6.53 0.59
CA PHE A 305 -10.16 -6.86 -0.18
C PHE A 305 -8.99 -5.92 0.10
N MET A 306 -7.78 -6.48 0.18
CA MET A 306 -6.54 -5.74 0.04
C MET A 306 -5.85 -6.20 -1.24
N VAL A 307 -5.79 -5.29 -2.22
CA VAL A 307 -5.15 -5.54 -3.52
C VAL A 307 -3.71 -5.04 -3.47
N SER A 308 -2.74 -5.85 -3.93
CA SER A 308 -1.36 -5.40 -4.09
C SER A 308 -0.64 -6.09 -5.23
N ASP A 309 0.49 -5.54 -5.68
CA ASP A 309 1.38 -6.23 -6.61
C ASP A 309 2.09 -7.44 -5.94
N MET A 310 2.69 -8.30 -6.76
CA MET A 310 3.31 -9.57 -6.37
C MET A 310 4.45 -9.45 -5.37
N ALA A 311 5.08 -8.28 -5.26
CA ALA A 311 6.22 -8.12 -4.36
C ALA A 311 5.81 -8.22 -2.88
N TYR A 312 4.62 -7.73 -2.50
CA TYR A 312 4.10 -7.87 -1.14
C TYR A 312 3.84 -9.34 -0.78
N ASN A 313 3.34 -10.12 -1.74
CA ASN A 313 3.10 -11.57 -1.58
C ASN A 313 4.41 -12.32 -1.23
N THR A 314 5.57 -11.85 -1.72
CA THR A 314 6.86 -12.47 -1.39
C THR A 314 7.33 -12.27 0.05
N LYS A 315 6.68 -11.42 0.84
CA LYS A 315 7.09 -11.08 2.20
C LYS A 315 6.22 -11.78 3.24
N ASP A 316 6.84 -12.47 4.19
CA ASP A 316 6.12 -13.29 5.17
C ASP A 316 5.13 -12.47 6.00
N LYS A 317 5.56 -11.30 6.48
CA LYS A 317 4.74 -10.39 7.30
C LYS A 317 3.45 -9.92 6.63
N THR A 318 3.37 -9.91 5.31
CA THR A 318 2.16 -9.47 4.59
C THR A 318 0.96 -10.32 4.97
N ALA A 319 1.11 -11.64 4.98
CA ALA A 319 0.01 -12.55 5.30
C ALA A 319 -0.47 -12.38 6.75
N ASP A 320 0.47 -12.19 7.69
CA ASP A 320 0.16 -11.91 9.10
C ASP A 320 -0.64 -10.61 9.25
N ILE A 321 -0.17 -9.51 8.65
CA ILE A 321 -0.86 -8.21 8.71
C ILE A 321 -2.30 -8.32 8.17
N LEU A 322 -2.48 -9.01 7.04
CA LEU A 322 -3.81 -9.16 6.44
C LEU A 322 -4.74 -10.02 7.30
N LEU A 323 -4.22 -11.07 7.94
CA LEU A 323 -5.02 -11.91 8.85
C LEU A 323 -5.42 -11.13 10.12
N GLU A 324 -4.46 -10.45 10.75
CA GLU A 324 -4.68 -9.64 11.95
C GLU A 324 -5.67 -8.50 11.68
N ARG A 325 -5.51 -7.81 10.56
CA ARG A 325 -6.36 -6.69 10.14
C ARG A 325 -7.59 -7.13 9.36
N ARG A 326 -7.83 -8.44 9.22
CA ARG A 326 -9.05 -9.03 8.62
C ARG A 326 -9.32 -8.59 7.18
N TYR A 327 -8.30 -8.65 6.33
CA TYR A 327 -8.39 -8.41 4.88
C TYR A 327 -8.23 -9.71 4.09
N ASN A 328 -9.01 -9.83 3.02
CA ASN A 328 -8.82 -10.86 2.01
C ASN A 328 -7.80 -10.37 0.98
N PHE A 329 -6.69 -11.09 0.85
CA PHE A 329 -5.66 -10.76 -0.12
C PHE A 329 -6.15 -10.97 -1.56
N VAL A 330 -5.83 -10.04 -2.46
CA VAL A 330 -6.00 -10.18 -3.90
C VAL A 330 -4.71 -9.76 -4.59
N GLY A 331 -4.04 -10.70 -5.25
CA GLY A 331 -2.74 -10.42 -5.85
C GLY A 331 -2.26 -11.50 -6.81
N ARG A 332 -1.18 -11.19 -7.55
CA ARG A 332 -0.55 -12.15 -8.46
C ARG A 332 0.48 -13.02 -7.73
N PHE A 333 0.66 -14.25 -8.21
CA PHE A 333 1.73 -15.13 -7.75
C PHE A 333 3.05 -14.85 -8.47
N PRO A 334 4.19 -14.87 -7.75
CA PRO A 334 5.52 -14.84 -8.36
C PRO A 334 5.76 -16.06 -9.27
N LYS A 335 6.46 -15.87 -10.39
CA LYS A 335 6.74 -16.94 -11.38
C LYS A 335 7.49 -18.16 -10.82
N GLY A 336 8.24 -18.00 -9.73
CA GLY A 336 9.07 -19.07 -9.13
C GLY A 336 8.42 -19.81 -7.97
N TRP A 337 7.17 -19.52 -7.64
CA TRP A 337 6.48 -20.22 -6.56
C TRP A 337 5.86 -21.52 -7.07
N GLY A 338 6.15 -22.62 -6.37
CA GLY A 338 5.43 -23.88 -6.56
C GLY A 338 3.93 -23.62 -6.42
N ILE A 339 3.17 -24.01 -7.44
CA ILE A 339 1.74 -23.71 -7.51
C ILE A 339 0.91 -24.74 -6.74
N GLU A 340 1.50 -25.85 -6.29
CA GLU A 340 0.85 -26.93 -5.56
C GLU A 340 1.48 -27.09 -4.17
N CYS A 341 0.66 -27.13 -3.12
CA CYS A 341 1.09 -27.41 -1.75
C CYS A 341 0.06 -28.32 -1.06
N PRO A 342 0.33 -29.63 -0.90
CA PRO A 342 -0.58 -30.53 -0.19
C PRO A 342 -0.65 -30.16 1.29
N SER A 343 -1.84 -30.28 1.88
CA SER A 343 -2.01 -30.15 3.32
C SER A 343 -1.35 -31.32 4.04
N THR A 344 -0.73 -31.03 5.17
CA THR A 344 -0.10 -32.03 6.03
C THR A 344 -0.79 -32.09 7.39
N LYS A 345 -0.67 -33.23 8.08
CA LYS A 345 -1.10 -33.36 9.48
C LYS A 345 -0.41 -32.32 10.37
N PRO A 346 -1.09 -31.81 11.41
CA PRO A 346 -0.44 -30.97 12.40
C PRO A 346 0.76 -31.68 13.04
N ALA A 347 1.80 -30.92 13.40
CA ALA A 347 2.94 -31.48 14.11
C ALA A 347 2.50 -32.21 15.40
N GLY A 348 2.95 -33.46 15.57
CA GLY A 348 2.58 -34.29 16.72
C GLY A 348 1.20 -34.96 16.63
N ALA A 349 0.53 -34.92 15.48
CA ALA A 349 -0.65 -35.75 15.24
C ALA A 349 -0.30 -37.25 15.24
N PRO A 350 -1.19 -38.14 15.72
CA PRO A 350 -0.96 -39.59 15.67
C PRO A 350 -0.72 -40.09 14.25
N ALA A 351 0.15 -41.09 14.09
CA ALA A 351 0.42 -41.69 12.78
C ALA A 351 -0.85 -42.26 12.10
N SER A 352 -1.81 -42.74 12.91
CA SER A 352 -3.08 -43.32 12.48
C SER A 352 -4.13 -42.30 12.00
N GLU A 353 -4.00 -41.01 12.31
CA GLU A 353 -4.92 -39.99 11.80
C GLU A 353 -4.66 -39.79 10.30
N PRO A 354 -5.66 -39.71 9.39
CA PRO A 354 -5.38 -39.51 7.97
C PRO A 354 -4.89 -38.09 7.67
N GLU A 355 -4.18 -37.92 6.55
CA GLU A 355 -3.82 -36.58 6.05
C GLU A 355 -5.09 -35.76 5.78
N PRO A 356 -5.12 -34.43 6.04
CA PRO A 356 -6.31 -33.61 5.79
C PRO A 356 -6.81 -33.70 4.34
N GLY A 357 -5.90 -34.01 3.42
CA GLY A 357 -6.18 -34.27 2.03
C GLY A 357 -6.15 -33.02 1.18
N ALA A 358 -6.70 -31.88 1.65
CA ALA A 358 -6.82 -30.65 0.87
C ALA A 358 -5.53 -30.24 0.14
N LEU A 359 -5.65 -29.85 -1.13
CA LEU A 359 -4.53 -29.40 -1.96
C LEU A 359 -4.63 -27.90 -2.19
N GLN A 360 -3.64 -27.13 -1.79
CA GLN A 360 -3.57 -25.73 -2.18
C GLN A 360 -3.02 -25.63 -3.60
N TRP A 361 -3.77 -25.03 -4.53
CA TRP A 361 -3.32 -24.70 -5.86
C TRP A 361 -3.51 -23.21 -6.16
N ALA A 362 -2.45 -22.51 -6.56
CA ALA A 362 -2.46 -21.07 -6.81
C ALA A 362 -3.15 -20.27 -5.68
N GLY A 363 -2.85 -20.61 -4.43
CA GLY A 363 -3.40 -19.97 -3.22
C GLY A 363 -4.81 -20.34 -2.81
N ALA A 364 -5.60 -21.00 -3.66
CA ALA A 364 -6.91 -21.52 -3.30
C ALA A 364 -6.83 -23.02 -2.93
N PHE A 365 -7.81 -23.54 -2.20
CA PHE A 365 -7.83 -24.93 -1.75
C PHE A 365 -8.80 -25.77 -2.58
N PHE A 366 -8.34 -26.95 -2.99
CA PHE A 366 -9.06 -27.88 -3.87
C PHE A 366 -9.13 -29.29 -3.29
N CYS A 367 -10.15 -30.02 -3.73
CA CYS A 367 -10.19 -31.46 -3.61
C CYS A 367 -9.02 -32.08 -4.37
N PRO A 368 -8.30 -33.07 -3.80
CA PRO A 368 -7.13 -33.65 -4.44
C PRO A 368 -7.40 -34.39 -5.74
N ALA A 369 -8.65 -34.77 -6.00
CA ALA A 369 -9.04 -35.40 -7.26
C ALA A 369 -8.83 -34.46 -8.47
N VAL A 370 -8.60 -33.16 -8.23
CA VAL A 370 -8.26 -32.20 -9.27
C VAL A 370 -6.82 -32.32 -9.78
N LEU A 371 -5.93 -33.05 -9.08
CA LEU A 371 -4.48 -33.01 -9.33
C LEU A 371 -4.11 -33.26 -10.79
N ALA A 372 -4.68 -34.30 -11.41
CA ALA A 372 -4.46 -34.62 -12.82
C ALA A 372 -4.91 -33.50 -13.79
N LYS A 373 -5.77 -32.58 -13.36
CA LYS A 373 -6.30 -31.45 -14.14
C LYS A 373 -5.51 -30.16 -13.95
N ILE A 374 -4.68 -30.06 -12.90
CA ILE A 374 -3.90 -28.85 -12.55
C ILE A 374 -2.39 -29.05 -12.63
N LYS A 375 -1.93 -30.28 -12.80
CA LYS A 375 -0.51 -30.60 -12.95
C LYS A 375 0.08 -29.88 -14.17
N ASP A 376 1.29 -29.36 -14.04
CA ASP A 376 2.06 -28.66 -15.09
C ASP A 376 1.42 -27.35 -15.60
N HIS A 377 0.56 -26.76 -14.77
CA HIS A 377 -0.44 -25.81 -15.23
C HIS A 377 -0.49 -24.63 -14.28
N SER A 378 0.03 -23.46 -14.67
CA SER A 378 0.01 -22.23 -13.85
C SER A 378 -1.24 -21.39 -14.12
N ALA A 379 -1.55 -20.46 -13.20
CA ALA A 379 -2.52 -19.41 -13.44
C ALA A 379 -1.90 -18.40 -14.44
N PRO A 380 -2.47 -18.24 -15.65
CA PRO A 380 -1.92 -17.37 -16.66
C PRO A 380 -2.08 -15.89 -16.26
N LYS A 381 -1.21 -15.04 -16.80
CA LYS A 381 -1.47 -13.60 -16.77
C LYS A 381 -2.42 -13.23 -17.91
N MET A 382 -3.29 -12.26 -17.69
CA MET A 382 -4.22 -11.77 -18.72
C MET A 382 -3.49 -11.35 -20.01
N GLU A 383 -2.34 -10.69 -19.90
CA GLU A 383 -1.51 -10.30 -21.06
C GLU A 383 -1.07 -11.48 -21.93
N HIS A 384 -0.85 -12.66 -21.34
CA HIS A 384 -0.45 -13.86 -22.08
C HIS A 384 -1.63 -14.51 -22.82
N LEU A 385 -2.85 -14.19 -22.41
CA LEU A 385 -4.07 -14.74 -22.99
C LEU A 385 -4.57 -13.92 -24.19
N LEU A 386 -3.89 -12.83 -24.55
CA LEU A 386 -4.22 -11.96 -25.69
C LEU A 386 -3.86 -12.58 -27.06
N SER A 387 -3.16 -13.72 -27.08
CA SER A 387 -2.88 -14.47 -28.31
C SER A 387 -4.07 -15.35 -28.73
N ASN A 388 -4.15 -15.68 -30.03
CA ASN A 388 -5.31 -16.39 -30.61
C ASN A 388 -5.70 -17.65 -29.81
N ASP A 389 -7.01 -17.79 -29.55
CA ASP A 389 -7.72 -18.88 -28.84
C ASP A 389 -7.37 -19.14 -27.35
N GLN A 390 -6.47 -18.38 -26.73
CA GLN A 390 -6.07 -18.64 -25.34
C GLN A 390 -7.20 -18.37 -24.32
N PHE A 391 -8.12 -17.43 -24.58
CA PHE A 391 -9.28 -17.20 -23.70
C PHE A 391 -10.21 -18.42 -23.62
N ARG A 392 -10.54 -19.05 -24.76
CA ARG A 392 -11.38 -20.26 -24.80
C ARG A 392 -10.72 -21.45 -24.12
N LEU A 393 -9.42 -21.64 -24.34
CA LEU A 393 -8.64 -22.71 -23.70
C LEU A 393 -8.60 -22.51 -22.18
N HIS A 394 -8.39 -21.28 -21.73
CA HIS A 394 -8.39 -20.94 -20.30
C HIS A 394 -9.77 -21.14 -19.68
N ASP A 395 -10.85 -20.68 -20.33
CA ASP A 395 -12.21 -20.88 -19.82
C ASP A 395 -12.57 -22.37 -19.68
N LYS A 396 -12.28 -23.16 -20.72
CA LYS A 396 -12.49 -24.62 -20.71
C LYS A 396 -11.71 -25.29 -19.57
N ARG A 397 -10.51 -24.79 -19.28
CA ARG A 397 -9.70 -25.26 -18.15
C ARG A 397 -10.32 -24.87 -16.81
N LEU A 398 -10.77 -23.62 -16.64
CA LEU A 398 -11.47 -23.17 -15.44
C LEU A 398 -12.71 -24.00 -15.16
N ARG A 399 -13.55 -24.27 -16.17
CA ARG A 399 -14.74 -25.14 -16.04
C ARG A 399 -14.42 -26.55 -15.51
N ARG A 400 -13.22 -27.07 -15.79
CA ARG A 400 -12.77 -28.39 -15.32
C ARG A 400 -12.20 -28.37 -13.90
N ILE A 401 -11.68 -27.22 -13.44
CA ILE A 401 -10.93 -27.10 -12.19
C ILE A 401 -11.78 -26.49 -11.07
N LEU A 402 -12.50 -25.39 -11.34
CA LEU A 402 -13.25 -24.64 -10.35
C LEU A 402 -14.29 -25.47 -9.57
N PRO A 403 -14.99 -26.47 -10.16
CA PRO A 403 -15.90 -27.33 -9.40
C PRO A 403 -15.24 -28.05 -8.20
N TYR A 404 -13.94 -28.33 -8.28
CA TYR A 404 -13.19 -29.01 -7.22
C TYR A 404 -12.73 -28.06 -6.10
N LEU A 405 -13.04 -26.77 -6.16
CA LEU A 405 -12.74 -25.81 -5.08
C LEU A 405 -13.41 -26.23 -3.78
N MET A 406 -12.63 -26.27 -2.71
CA MET A 406 -13.16 -26.49 -1.37
C MET A 406 -13.87 -25.23 -0.86
N GLY A 407 -14.99 -25.44 -0.17
CA GLY A 407 -15.67 -24.38 0.58
C GLY A 407 -15.01 -24.08 1.91
N TYR A 408 -15.54 -23.09 2.62
CA TYR A 408 -15.08 -22.68 3.94
C TYR A 408 -16.20 -22.74 4.96
N ASN A 409 -15.95 -23.42 6.08
CA ASN A 409 -16.80 -23.38 7.27
C ASN A 409 -16.24 -22.44 8.35
N SER A 410 -15.05 -21.88 8.14
CA SER A 410 -14.47 -20.85 8.99
C SER A 410 -13.64 -19.89 8.16
N ARG A 411 -13.46 -18.67 8.67
CA ARG A 411 -12.35 -17.80 8.25
C ARG A 411 -11.03 -18.41 8.78
N PRO A 412 -9.87 -18.07 8.19
CA PRO A 412 -8.58 -18.42 8.80
C PRO A 412 -8.43 -17.77 10.17
N PHE A 413 -7.75 -18.43 11.11
CA PHE A 413 -7.49 -17.90 12.46
C PHE A 413 -6.20 -18.47 13.05
N TYR A 414 -5.58 -17.72 13.97
CA TYR A 414 -4.46 -18.20 14.76
C TYR A 414 -4.91 -19.18 15.83
N ALA A 415 -4.18 -20.29 15.97
CA ALA A 415 -4.34 -21.28 17.01
C ALA A 415 -2.98 -21.73 17.54
N GLN A 416 -2.95 -22.29 18.74
CA GLN A 416 -1.75 -22.93 19.28
C GLN A 416 -1.38 -24.16 18.42
N SER A 417 -0.08 -24.38 18.21
CA SER A 417 0.41 -25.55 17.48
C SER A 417 0.19 -26.85 18.26
N GLY A 418 0.29 -27.97 17.55
CA GLY A 418 0.22 -29.30 18.14
C GLY A 418 -1.18 -29.81 18.46
N HIS A 419 -1.24 -31.09 18.80
CA HIS A 419 -2.45 -31.79 19.22
C HIS A 419 -2.63 -31.69 20.76
N GLY A 420 -3.88 -31.67 21.23
CA GLY A 420 -4.22 -31.66 22.67
C GLY A 420 -3.87 -30.39 23.44
N ARG A 421 -4.11 -30.42 24.76
CA ARG A 421 -3.88 -29.28 25.68
C ARG A 421 -2.37 -28.99 25.82
N PRO A 422 -1.93 -27.72 25.80
CA PRO A 422 -0.54 -27.38 26.07
C PRO A 422 -0.15 -27.74 27.51
N VAL A 423 1.12 -28.13 27.70
CA VAL A 423 1.68 -28.39 29.03
C VAL A 423 1.73 -27.06 29.79
N LEU A 424 1.37 -27.09 31.09
CA LEU A 424 1.34 -25.91 31.95
C LEU A 424 2.72 -25.21 31.94
N GLY A 425 2.74 -23.89 31.74
CA GLY A 425 3.98 -23.09 31.69
C GLY A 425 4.77 -23.12 30.37
N ARG A 426 4.33 -23.90 29.36
CA ARG A 426 4.95 -23.89 28.02
C ARG A 426 4.01 -23.27 26.99
N SER A 427 4.41 -22.14 26.40
CA SER A 427 3.74 -21.58 25.23
C SER A 427 4.08 -22.42 23.98
N ARG A 428 3.08 -22.68 23.14
CA ARG A 428 3.29 -23.31 21.84
C ARG A 428 3.39 -22.24 20.76
N LYS A 429 4.04 -22.57 19.64
CA LYS A 429 4.10 -21.69 18.48
C LYS A 429 2.68 -21.48 17.94
N GLN A 430 2.32 -20.26 17.55
CA GLN A 430 1.05 -20.04 16.85
C GLN A 430 1.13 -20.54 15.40
N VAL A 431 0.05 -21.15 14.94
CA VAL A 431 -0.16 -21.63 13.56
C VAL A 431 -1.51 -21.14 13.06
N VAL A 432 -1.66 -21.03 11.74
CA VAL A 432 -2.94 -20.64 11.14
C VAL A 432 -3.74 -21.90 10.81
N LYS A 433 -5.01 -21.90 11.17
CA LYS A 433 -5.96 -22.98 10.86
C LYS A 433 -7.15 -22.46 10.07
N VAL A 434 -7.72 -23.34 9.25
CA VAL A 434 -8.95 -23.07 8.48
C VAL A 434 -9.78 -24.34 8.37
N LYS A 435 -11.11 -24.22 8.42
CA LYS A 435 -12.03 -25.34 8.24
C LYS A 435 -12.55 -25.34 6.80
N LEU A 436 -12.15 -26.35 6.04
CA LEU A 436 -12.52 -26.52 4.63
C LEU A 436 -13.65 -27.52 4.46
N VAL A 437 -14.45 -27.36 3.42
CA VAL A 437 -15.61 -28.21 3.10
C VAL A 437 -15.37 -28.95 1.79
N CYS A 438 -15.71 -30.24 1.77
CA CYS A 438 -15.62 -31.06 0.57
C CYS A 438 -16.54 -30.53 -0.53
N PRO A 439 -16.06 -30.31 -1.78
CA PRO A 439 -16.91 -29.83 -2.87
C PRO A 439 -18.06 -30.78 -3.21
N ALA A 440 -17.90 -32.08 -2.96
CA ALA A 440 -18.98 -33.06 -3.15
C ALA A 440 -20.11 -32.87 -2.12
N ALA A 441 -19.76 -32.52 -0.88
CA ALA A 441 -20.74 -32.19 0.14
C ALA A 441 -21.48 -30.86 -0.13
N LEU A 442 -20.85 -29.96 -0.91
CA LEU A 442 -21.49 -28.73 -1.41
C LEU A 442 -22.32 -28.94 -2.68
N GLY A 443 -22.27 -30.14 -3.28
CA GLY A 443 -22.92 -30.44 -4.56
C GLY A 443 -22.25 -29.82 -5.79
N ASN A 444 -20.98 -29.38 -5.67
CA ASN A 444 -20.20 -28.83 -6.78
C ASN A 444 -19.56 -29.93 -7.66
N VAL A 445 -19.38 -31.13 -7.12
CA VAL A 445 -18.95 -32.34 -7.84
C VAL A 445 -19.74 -33.54 -7.34
N ILE A 446 -19.82 -34.59 -8.13
CA ILE A 446 -20.34 -35.89 -7.69
C ILE A 446 -19.16 -36.80 -7.40
N CYS A 447 -19.15 -37.53 -6.27
CA CYS A 447 -17.99 -38.32 -5.84
C CYS A 447 -18.40 -39.67 -5.25
N PRO A 448 -17.79 -40.79 -5.68
CA PRO A 448 -18.10 -42.12 -5.14
C PRO A 448 -17.74 -42.25 -3.65
N LEU A 449 -16.76 -41.48 -3.16
CA LEU A 449 -16.40 -41.45 -1.73
C LEU A 449 -17.37 -40.61 -0.88
N LYS A 450 -18.41 -40.02 -1.49
CA LYS A 450 -19.50 -39.29 -0.85
C LYS A 450 -20.84 -39.73 -1.45
N PRO A 451 -21.39 -40.89 -1.03
CA PRO A 451 -22.56 -41.50 -1.67
C PRO A 451 -23.78 -40.58 -1.80
N GLU A 452 -24.03 -39.71 -0.81
CA GLU A 452 -25.12 -38.72 -0.86
C GLU A 452 -25.02 -37.79 -2.09
N SER A 453 -23.80 -37.43 -2.51
CA SER A 453 -23.56 -36.61 -3.70
C SER A 453 -23.89 -37.35 -5.00
N MET A 454 -23.85 -38.70 -5.02
CA MET A 454 -24.21 -39.50 -6.18
C MET A 454 -25.73 -39.60 -6.36
N GLN A 455 -26.48 -39.61 -5.26
CA GLN A 455 -27.94 -39.78 -5.27
C GLN A 455 -28.68 -38.46 -5.46
N TYR A 456 -28.22 -37.40 -4.79
CA TYR A 456 -28.90 -36.10 -4.73
C TYR A 456 -28.09 -34.96 -5.37
N GLY A 457 -27.03 -35.30 -6.11
CA GLY A 457 -26.15 -34.33 -6.75
C GLY A 457 -26.85 -33.49 -7.81
N ARG A 458 -26.38 -32.25 -7.98
CA ARG A 458 -26.86 -31.36 -9.06
C ARG A 458 -26.54 -31.98 -10.42
N ARG A 459 -27.50 -31.98 -11.35
CA ARG A 459 -27.25 -32.41 -12.73
C ARG A 459 -26.24 -31.48 -13.40
N GLY A 460 -25.35 -32.03 -14.21
CA GLY A 460 -24.37 -31.28 -15.01
C GLY A 460 -23.06 -30.90 -14.29
N VAL A 461 -22.84 -31.37 -13.06
CA VAL A 461 -21.55 -31.19 -12.35
C VAL A 461 -20.59 -32.35 -12.64
N PRO A 462 -19.26 -32.14 -12.62
CA PRO A 462 -18.31 -33.20 -12.97
C PRO A 462 -18.22 -34.28 -11.89
N VAL A 463 -17.86 -35.49 -12.33
CA VAL A 463 -17.58 -36.62 -11.45
C VAL A 463 -16.11 -36.57 -10.99
N ALA A 464 -15.89 -36.69 -9.69
CA ALA A 464 -14.56 -36.86 -9.11
C ALA A 464 -14.13 -38.32 -9.18
N GLU A 465 -12.89 -38.55 -9.61
CA GLU A 465 -12.31 -39.89 -9.81
C GLU A 465 -11.12 -40.09 -8.86
N PRO A 466 -11.36 -40.23 -7.54
CA PRO A 466 -10.29 -40.48 -6.58
C PRO A 466 -9.70 -41.88 -6.76
N THR A 467 -8.38 -42.01 -6.72
CA THR A 467 -7.65 -43.29 -6.80
C THR A 467 -7.36 -43.88 -5.41
N TRP A 468 -8.12 -43.46 -4.40
CA TRP A 468 -7.93 -43.79 -2.98
C TRP A 468 -9.29 -44.01 -2.31
N GLN A 469 -9.27 -44.53 -1.08
CA GLN A 469 -10.41 -44.81 -0.23
C GLN A 469 -10.74 -43.64 0.71
N ALA A 470 -12.00 -43.57 1.16
CA ALA A 470 -12.48 -42.43 1.93
C ALA A 470 -11.70 -42.18 3.24
N HIS A 471 -11.25 -43.24 3.92
CA HIS A 471 -10.55 -43.14 5.20
C HIS A 471 -9.11 -42.63 5.07
N GLU A 472 -8.50 -42.67 3.87
CA GLU A 472 -7.11 -42.26 3.66
C GLU A 472 -6.92 -40.73 3.70
N ARG A 473 -8.02 -39.96 3.54
CA ARG A 473 -7.99 -38.49 3.56
C ARG A 473 -9.11 -37.91 4.41
N GLY A 474 -8.77 -37.00 5.32
CA GLY A 474 -9.72 -36.35 6.23
C GLY A 474 -10.87 -35.65 5.51
N CYS A 475 -10.61 -34.97 4.39
CA CYS A 475 -11.64 -34.33 3.56
C CYS A 475 -12.60 -35.31 2.85
N CYS A 476 -12.22 -36.58 2.72
CA CYS A 476 -13.06 -37.63 2.14
C CYS A 476 -13.83 -38.39 3.24
N ALA A 477 -13.20 -38.64 4.39
CA ALA A 477 -13.85 -39.27 5.54
C ALA A 477 -14.96 -38.38 6.14
N LYS A 478 -14.72 -37.06 6.25
CA LYS A 478 -15.66 -36.09 6.83
C LYS A 478 -16.15 -35.11 5.76
N SER A 479 -17.30 -34.46 5.97
CA SER A 479 -17.79 -33.43 5.03
C SER A 479 -17.03 -32.11 5.17
N SER A 480 -16.39 -31.88 6.33
CA SER A 480 -15.45 -30.77 6.55
C SER A 480 -14.23 -31.22 7.33
N VAL A 481 -13.09 -30.56 7.08
CA VAL A 481 -11.79 -30.88 7.69
C VAL A 481 -11.11 -29.61 8.18
N MET A 482 -10.48 -29.68 9.36
CA MET A 482 -9.63 -28.61 9.86
C MET A 482 -8.22 -28.81 9.29
N VAL A 483 -7.72 -27.81 8.58
CA VAL A 483 -6.37 -27.80 8.02
C VAL A 483 -5.51 -26.86 8.85
N THR A 484 -4.33 -27.33 9.26
CA THR A 484 -3.27 -26.47 9.81
C THR A 484 -2.33 -26.12 8.68
N LEU A 485 -2.13 -24.83 8.44
CA LEU A 485 -1.34 -24.34 7.32
C LEU A 485 0.15 -24.36 7.67
N THR A 486 0.97 -24.79 6.71
CA THR A 486 2.40 -24.48 6.76
C THR A 486 2.62 -22.98 6.54
N PRO A 487 3.78 -22.42 6.93
CA PRO A 487 4.09 -21.01 6.66
C PRO A 487 3.98 -20.65 5.17
N ASP A 488 4.46 -21.53 4.28
CA ASP A 488 4.34 -21.37 2.83
C ASP A 488 2.88 -21.37 2.35
N GLN A 489 2.06 -22.29 2.86
CA GLN A 489 0.64 -22.34 2.50
C GLN A 489 -0.10 -21.10 2.98
N PHE A 490 0.18 -20.64 4.19
CA PHE A 490 -0.43 -19.43 4.74
C PHE A 490 -0.05 -18.21 3.92
N LYS A 491 1.24 -18.04 3.63
CA LYS A 491 1.76 -16.94 2.80
C LYS A 491 1.12 -16.89 1.41
N ARG A 492 0.82 -18.06 0.84
CA ARG A 492 0.22 -18.20 -0.50
C ARG A 492 -1.30 -18.04 -0.53
N ALA A 493 -1.97 -18.13 0.60
CA ALA A 493 -3.41 -18.31 0.62
C ALA A 493 -4.17 -17.06 0.16
N GLN A 494 -5.14 -17.26 -0.73
CA GLN A 494 -6.16 -16.27 -1.09
C GLN A 494 -7.54 -16.88 -0.79
N TRP A 495 -8.28 -16.23 0.11
CA TRP A 495 -9.44 -16.83 0.78
C TRP A 495 -10.74 -16.68 0.04
N ASP A 496 -10.82 -15.78 -0.94
CA ASP A 496 -12.10 -15.33 -1.47
C ASP A 496 -12.12 -15.41 -3.00
N LEU A 497 -11.60 -14.40 -3.69
CA LEU A 497 -11.36 -14.47 -5.13
C LEU A 497 -10.29 -15.52 -5.43
N VAL A 498 -10.59 -16.40 -6.39
CA VAL A 498 -9.73 -17.54 -6.74
C VAL A 498 -8.72 -17.12 -7.80
N PRO A 499 -7.41 -17.15 -7.51
CA PRO A 499 -6.41 -16.69 -8.45
C PRO A 499 -6.42 -17.49 -9.76
N GLY A 500 -6.39 -16.77 -10.87
CA GLY A 500 -6.52 -17.33 -12.21
C GLY A 500 -7.96 -17.48 -12.71
N SER A 501 -8.98 -17.33 -11.85
CA SER A 501 -10.36 -17.20 -12.32
C SER A 501 -10.59 -15.85 -13.02
N TRP A 502 -11.63 -15.77 -13.85
CA TRP A 502 -12.02 -14.51 -14.50
C TRP A 502 -12.40 -13.44 -13.48
N GLU A 503 -13.15 -13.80 -12.44
CA GLU A 503 -13.57 -12.89 -11.38
C GLU A 503 -12.37 -12.27 -10.66
N HIS A 504 -11.37 -13.08 -10.31
CA HIS A 504 -10.12 -12.59 -9.72
C HIS A 504 -9.37 -11.68 -10.69
N ALA A 505 -9.13 -12.15 -11.92
CA ALA A 505 -8.30 -11.43 -12.88
C ALA A 505 -8.89 -10.06 -13.23
N VAL A 506 -10.18 -10.02 -13.57
CA VAL A 506 -10.87 -8.78 -13.95
C VAL A 506 -10.92 -7.79 -12.78
N TYR A 507 -11.25 -8.25 -11.57
CA TYR A 507 -11.24 -7.39 -10.38
C TYR A 507 -9.83 -6.87 -10.06
N PHE A 508 -8.82 -7.73 -10.06
CA PHE A 508 -7.44 -7.36 -9.77
C PHE A 508 -6.91 -6.29 -10.72
N GLU A 509 -7.09 -6.47 -12.05
CA GLU A 509 -6.64 -5.48 -13.03
C GLU A 509 -7.35 -4.13 -12.85
N ALA A 510 -8.66 -4.16 -12.61
CA ALA A 510 -9.44 -2.93 -12.47
C ALA A 510 -9.09 -2.16 -11.19
N ALA A 511 -8.94 -2.85 -10.06
CA ALA A 511 -8.50 -2.23 -8.80
C ALA A 511 -7.07 -1.68 -8.91
N ARG A 512 -6.15 -2.42 -9.53
CA ARG A 512 -4.77 -1.97 -9.76
C ARG A 512 -4.72 -0.73 -10.65
N ALA A 513 -5.51 -0.70 -11.73
CA ALA A 513 -5.55 0.43 -12.66
C ALA A 513 -5.96 1.75 -11.98
N LEU A 514 -6.88 1.70 -11.01
CA LEU A 514 -7.29 2.88 -10.25
C LEU A 514 -6.12 3.48 -9.45
N THR A 515 -5.33 2.64 -8.79
CA THR A 515 -4.16 3.08 -8.01
C THR A 515 -3.01 3.55 -8.90
N GLU A 516 -2.75 2.88 -10.01
CA GLU A 516 -1.77 3.35 -11.00
C GLU A 516 -2.15 4.73 -11.55
N GLN A 517 -3.43 4.96 -11.81
CA GLN A 517 -3.93 6.28 -12.20
C GLN A 517 -3.68 7.32 -11.09
N ARG A 518 -3.87 6.97 -9.81
CA ARG A 518 -3.59 7.87 -8.69
C ARG A 518 -2.11 8.21 -8.57
N PHE A 519 -1.21 7.25 -8.72
CA PHE A 519 0.22 7.55 -8.73
C PHE A 519 0.65 8.34 -9.96
N SER A 520 -0.03 8.16 -11.11
CA SER A 520 0.16 9.01 -12.28
C SER A 520 -0.23 10.47 -11.99
N HIS A 521 -1.37 10.70 -11.33
CA HIS A 521 -1.77 12.04 -10.88
C HIS A 521 -0.75 12.61 -9.89
N LEU A 522 -0.37 11.85 -8.88
CA LEU A 522 0.57 12.27 -7.85
C LEU A 522 1.93 12.70 -8.44
N LYS A 523 2.39 12.06 -9.52
CA LYS A 523 3.66 12.37 -10.20
C LYS A 523 3.50 13.25 -11.44
N SER A 524 2.27 13.67 -11.75
CA SER A 524 1.98 14.49 -12.92
C SER A 524 2.50 15.91 -12.72
N ALA A 525 3.15 16.43 -13.76
CA ALA A 525 3.54 17.84 -13.83
C ALA A 525 2.32 18.78 -13.77
N HIS A 526 1.14 18.30 -14.19
CA HIS A 526 -0.08 19.09 -14.27
C HIS A 526 -0.93 19.05 -12.99
N VAL A 527 -0.64 18.15 -12.05
CA VAL A 527 -1.39 18.00 -10.79
C VAL A 527 -0.57 18.51 -9.62
N THR A 528 0.57 17.88 -9.31
CA THR A 528 1.41 18.25 -8.15
C THR A 528 2.70 18.96 -8.54
N GLY A 529 3.16 18.80 -9.79
CA GLY A 529 4.50 19.24 -10.20
C GLY A 529 5.65 18.40 -9.61
N LEU A 530 5.35 17.35 -8.84
CA LEU A 530 6.32 16.62 -8.01
C LEU A 530 6.67 15.24 -8.58
N ARG A 531 7.53 15.22 -9.61
CA ARG A 531 8.02 13.97 -10.21
C ARG A 531 9.19 13.35 -9.44
N GLN A 532 10.06 14.19 -8.89
CA GLN A 532 11.29 13.81 -8.18
C GLN A 532 11.64 14.88 -7.14
N LEU A 533 12.53 14.53 -6.20
CA LEU A 533 12.99 15.37 -5.10
C LEU A 533 14.51 15.64 -5.18
N THR A 534 15.04 15.64 -6.40
CA THR A 534 16.46 15.94 -6.65
C THR A 534 16.81 17.37 -6.26
N ASP A 535 15.83 18.25 -6.24
CA ASP A 535 15.96 19.67 -5.92
C ASP A 535 15.08 19.99 -4.70
N GLY A 536 15.61 20.76 -3.74
CA GLY A 536 14.88 21.13 -2.51
C GLY A 536 15.51 20.63 -1.21
N PRO A 537 14.73 20.57 -0.11
CA PRO A 537 15.25 20.27 1.21
C PRO A 537 15.80 18.83 1.30
N ARG A 538 16.79 18.64 2.18
CA ARG A 538 17.48 17.36 2.38
C ARG A 538 17.15 16.65 3.69
N ARG A 539 16.37 17.32 4.55
CA ARG A 539 15.97 16.83 5.86
C ARG A 539 14.64 16.08 5.78
N ASP A 540 14.54 14.97 6.51
CA ASP A 540 13.42 14.03 6.42
C ASP A 540 12.05 14.68 6.68
N PRO A 541 11.87 15.53 7.71
CA PRO A 541 10.56 16.14 7.99
C PRO A 541 10.03 16.97 6.83
N MET A 542 10.87 17.79 6.21
CA MET A 542 10.45 18.61 5.08
C MET A 542 10.12 17.78 3.84
N ILE A 543 10.92 16.76 3.56
CA ILE A 543 10.66 15.88 2.43
C ILE A 543 9.30 15.18 2.59
N LYS A 544 9.02 14.65 3.79
CA LYS A 544 7.78 13.93 4.06
C LYS A 544 6.56 14.85 4.09
N LEU A 545 6.68 16.08 4.62
CA LEU A 545 5.63 17.10 4.52
C LEU A 545 5.33 17.46 3.06
N ILE A 546 6.34 17.63 2.22
CA ILE A 546 6.15 17.91 0.78
C ILE A 546 5.39 16.77 0.10
N LEU A 547 5.78 15.51 0.37
CA LEU A 547 5.10 14.34 -0.19
C LEU A 547 3.65 14.22 0.31
N ALA A 548 3.39 14.51 1.58
CA ALA A 548 2.03 14.56 2.13
C ALA A 548 1.19 15.65 1.45
N MET A 549 1.73 16.84 1.24
CA MET A 549 1.02 17.92 0.53
C MET A 549 0.76 17.58 -0.95
N ALA A 550 1.64 16.80 -1.59
CA ALA A 550 1.37 16.26 -2.93
C ALA A 550 0.22 15.27 -2.93
N VAL A 551 0.10 14.44 -1.89
CA VAL A 551 -1.06 13.55 -1.68
C VAL A 551 -2.33 14.35 -1.47
N VAL A 552 -2.29 15.41 -0.64
CA VAL A 552 -3.42 16.33 -0.44
C VAL A 552 -3.90 16.92 -1.77
N ALA A 553 -2.99 17.46 -2.58
CA ALA A 553 -3.32 18.02 -3.89
C ALA A 553 -3.89 16.95 -4.85
N SER A 554 -3.33 15.73 -4.84
CA SER A 554 -3.84 14.61 -5.63
C SER A 554 -5.25 14.19 -5.21
N ASN A 555 -5.55 14.18 -3.90
CA ASN A 555 -6.88 13.86 -3.38
C ASN A 555 -7.89 14.92 -3.79
N ARG A 556 -7.55 16.21 -3.65
CA ARG A 556 -8.38 17.33 -4.11
C ARG A 556 -8.78 17.19 -5.58
N GLU A 557 -7.81 16.97 -6.47
CA GLU A 557 -8.08 16.77 -7.89
C GLU A 557 -8.94 15.51 -8.15
N SER A 558 -8.75 14.46 -7.35
CA SER A 558 -9.54 13.23 -7.48
C SER A 558 -11.00 13.45 -7.11
N GLN A 559 -11.26 14.19 -6.03
CA GLN A 559 -12.60 14.51 -5.54
C GLN A 559 -13.29 15.55 -6.44
N ALA A 560 -12.58 16.59 -6.89
CA ALA A 560 -13.12 17.61 -7.78
C ALA A 560 -13.56 17.05 -9.14
N ASN A 561 -12.88 16.01 -9.64
CA ASN A 561 -13.23 15.34 -10.91
C ASN A 561 -14.20 14.16 -10.72
N PHE A 562 -14.66 13.91 -9.49
CA PHE A 562 -15.60 12.85 -9.18
C PHE A 562 -17.04 13.39 -9.17
N ASP A 563 -17.92 12.71 -9.91
CA ASP A 563 -19.35 13.02 -9.95
C ASP A 563 -20.10 11.82 -9.37
N SER A 564 -20.65 12.00 -8.17
CA SER A 564 -21.41 10.96 -7.45
C SER A 564 -22.77 10.67 -8.07
N ALA A 565 -23.35 11.60 -8.84
CA ALA A 565 -24.65 11.43 -9.48
C ALA A 565 -24.55 10.66 -10.80
N LYS A 566 -23.36 10.61 -11.41
CA LYS A 566 -23.14 9.91 -12.68
C LYS A 566 -23.02 8.41 -12.44
N VAL A 567 -24.11 7.69 -12.69
CA VAL A 567 -24.10 6.21 -12.77
C VAL A 567 -23.17 5.80 -13.91
N ARG A 568 -22.06 5.13 -13.57
CA ARG A 568 -21.14 4.54 -14.54
C ARG A 568 -21.42 3.04 -14.63
N GLU A 569 -21.48 2.51 -15.85
CA GLU A 569 -21.36 1.07 -16.02
C GLU A 569 -19.99 0.62 -15.52
N GLU A 570 -19.96 -0.41 -14.67
CA GLU A 570 -18.74 -0.85 -14.03
C GLU A 570 -17.83 -1.62 -14.99
N SER A 571 -16.53 -1.33 -14.91
CA SER A 571 -15.54 -1.93 -15.80
C SER A 571 -15.52 -3.46 -15.69
N ILE A 572 -15.79 -4.01 -14.50
CA ILE A 572 -15.87 -5.46 -14.29
C ILE A 572 -17.03 -6.06 -15.10
N ASP A 573 -18.23 -5.49 -15.00
CA ASP A 573 -19.42 -6.01 -15.67
C ASP A 573 -19.30 -5.87 -17.19
N ILE A 574 -18.73 -4.76 -17.68
CA ILE A 574 -18.40 -4.58 -19.10
C ILE A 574 -17.42 -5.67 -19.57
N ARG A 575 -16.33 -5.90 -18.82
CA ARG A 575 -15.30 -6.89 -19.19
C ARG A 575 -15.83 -8.31 -19.16
N MET A 576 -16.68 -8.66 -18.20
CA MET A 576 -17.32 -9.96 -18.14
C MET A 576 -18.30 -10.17 -19.31
N ARG A 577 -19.08 -9.14 -19.70
CA ARG A 577 -19.94 -9.20 -20.90
C ARG A 577 -19.15 -9.33 -22.19
N GLN A 578 -18.06 -8.57 -22.33
CA GLN A 578 -17.14 -8.67 -23.49
C GLN A 578 -16.55 -10.08 -23.59
N LEU A 579 -16.11 -10.64 -22.47
CA LEU A 579 -15.61 -12.02 -22.42
C LEU A 579 -16.70 -13.03 -22.79
N ALA A 580 -17.93 -12.87 -22.30
CA ALA A 580 -19.04 -13.74 -22.66
C ALA A 580 -19.32 -13.73 -24.18
N ALA A 581 -19.30 -12.54 -24.80
CA ALA A 581 -19.48 -12.37 -26.23
C ALA A 581 -18.36 -13.04 -27.04
N ASP A 582 -17.10 -12.90 -26.63
CA ASP A 582 -15.95 -13.51 -27.29
C ASP A 582 -15.93 -15.05 -27.17
N LEU A 583 -16.32 -15.56 -26.00
CA LEU A 583 -16.44 -16.99 -25.74
C LEU A 583 -17.66 -17.62 -26.44
N GLY A 584 -18.70 -16.84 -26.74
CA GLY A 584 -19.99 -17.32 -27.25
C GLY A 584 -20.87 -18.01 -26.19
N HIS A 585 -20.52 -17.86 -24.91
CA HIS A 585 -21.25 -18.42 -23.76
C HIS A 585 -20.82 -17.74 -22.46
N GLU A 586 -21.58 -17.92 -21.38
CA GLU A 586 -21.21 -17.40 -20.06
C GLU A 586 -19.80 -17.87 -19.61
N PRO A 587 -18.92 -16.97 -19.15
CA PRO A 587 -17.60 -17.33 -18.63
C PRO A 587 -17.69 -18.24 -17.40
N ALA A 588 -16.68 -19.08 -17.20
CA ALA A 588 -16.56 -19.92 -16.02
C ALA A 588 -16.54 -19.08 -14.73
N ARG A 589 -17.44 -19.39 -13.79
CA ARG A 589 -17.53 -18.70 -12.49
C ARG A 589 -17.11 -19.61 -11.35
N THR A 590 -16.63 -19.00 -10.27
CA THR A 590 -16.36 -19.71 -9.02
C THR A 590 -17.69 -20.24 -8.45
N PRO A 591 -17.81 -21.55 -8.16
CA PRO A 591 -19.03 -22.09 -7.56
C PRO A 591 -19.22 -21.56 -6.12
N PRO A 592 -20.43 -21.64 -5.55
CA PRO A 592 -20.67 -21.31 -4.15
C PRO A 592 -19.74 -22.08 -3.21
N ARG A 593 -19.19 -21.38 -2.21
CA ARG A 593 -18.15 -21.89 -1.29
C ARG A 593 -18.57 -21.93 0.18
N THR A 594 -19.80 -21.53 0.49
CA THR A 594 -20.36 -21.47 1.85
C THR A 594 -21.83 -21.81 1.79
#